data_AF-A0A537TUF7-F1
#
_entry.id   AF-A0A537TUF7-F1
#
_cell.length_a   1.000
_cell.length_b   1.000
_cell.length_c   1.000
_cell.angle_alpha   90.00
_cell.angle_beta   90.00
_cell.angle_gamma   90.00
#
_symmetry.space_group_name_H-M   'P 1'
#
loop_
_entity.id
_entity.type
_entity.pdbx_description
1 polymer ?
#
loop_
_entity_poly.entity_id
_entity_poly.type
_entity_poly.pdbx_seq_one_letter_code
_entity_poly.pdbx_strand_id
1 'polypeptide(L)'
;MSKELITDAKSDPPNNEREFAVLTKALYAEIRNKLLVVVPPHRRKFYNAREFIGTSIQAAFPSSFAELRLGGQCLAIGQFTACAFHSLRAVEIGLRTMAAKLGVYLPFPLVQADWETLIRGIESKVQAMKDLKKGEEKDEMLNFYSNACMPFRYFKDGSRLRIFHARELYDEPRAISLFQHSRDFFETLSTKMKEDDA
;
A
#
# COMPACT_ATOMS: atom_id res chain seq x y z
N MET A 1 -21.47 -12.34 22.17
CA MET A 1 -21.54 -11.01 22.82
C MET A 1 -22.23 -9.94 21.95
N SER A 2 -21.60 -9.35 20.92
CA SER A 2 -22.24 -8.21 20.20
C SER A 2 -23.49 -8.60 19.39
N LYS A 3 -23.49 -9.76 18.72
CA LYS A 3 -24.68 -10.25 17.98
C LYS A 3 -25.86 -10.60 18.90
N GLU A 4 -25.61 -11.24 20.04
CA GLU A 4 -26.66 -11.60 21.01
C GLU A 4 -27.29 -10.35 21.64
N LEU A 5 -26.47 -9.37 22.04
CA LEU A 5 -26.94 -8.07 22.54
C LEU A 5 -27.79 -7.32 21.50
N ILE A 6 -27.43 -7.39 20.21
CA ILE A 6 -28.20 -6.77 19.12
C ILE A 6 -29.50 -7.52 18.83
N THR A 7 -29.58 -8.82 19.12
CA THR A 7 -30.77 -9.63 18.84
C THR A 7 -31.85 -9.42 19.90
N ASP A 8 -31.47 -9.39 21.19
CA ASP A 8 -32.38 -9.06 22.31
C ASP A 8 -32.93 -7.62 22.21
N ALA A 9 -32.08 -6.65 21.88
CA ALA A 9 -32.49 -5.25 21.76
C ALA A 9 -33.45 -4.97 20.58
N LYS A 10 -33.55 -5.88 19.60
CA LYS A 10 -34.52 -5.79 18.50
C LYS A 10 -35.91 -6.27 18.90
N SER A 11 -36.01 -7.25 19.82
CA SER A 11 -37.28 -7.77 20.32
C SER A 11 -37.89 -6.91 21.43
N ASP A 12 -37.10 -6.10 22.12
CA ASP A 12 -37.54 -5.20 23.19
C ASP A 12 -36.77 -3.86 23.15
N PRO A 13 -37.06 -2.98 22.18
CA PRO A 13 -36.40 -1.69 22.10
C PRO A 13 -36.89 -0.75 23.22
N PRO A 14 -36.10 0.27 23.59
CA PRO A 14 -36.54 1.33 24.50
C PRO A 14 -37.83 1.98 23.98
N ASN A 15 -38.88 1.97 24.81
CA ASN A 15 -40.21 2.45 24.41
C ASN A 15 -40.57 3.79 25.08
N ASN A 16 -39.68 4.34 25.92
CA ASN A 16 -39.86 5.64 26.55
C ASN A 16 -38.54 6.43 26.66
N GLU A 17 -38.70 7.73 26.93
CA GLU A 17 -37.59 8.68 27.04
C GLU A 17 -36.59 8.29 28.16
N ARG A 18 -37.08 7.72 29.26
CA ARG A 18 -36.25 7.33 30.41
C ARG A 18 -35.30 6.18 30.05
N GLU A 19 -35.80 5.16 29.37
CA GLU A 19 -34.99 4.03 28.89
C GLU A 19 -33.93 4.50 27.87
N PHE A 20 -34.32 5.38 26.95
CA PHE A 20 -33.39 6.00 26.01
C PHE A 20 -32.29 6.81 26.71
N ALA A 21 -32.65 7.55 27.76
CA ALA A 21 -31.72 8.32 28.57
C ALA A 21 -30.73 7.42 29.33
N VAL A 22 -31.16 6.25 29.82
CA VAL A 22 -30.27 5.27 30.48
C VAL A 22 -29.27 4.70 29.49
N LEU A 23 -29.69 4.28 28.30
CA LEU A 23 -28.79 3.80 27.26
C LEU A 23 -27.79 4.85 26.82
N THR A 24 -28.24 6.09 26.64
CA THR A 24 -27.37 7.21 26.28
C THR A 24 -26.32 7.46 27.35
N LYS A 25 -26.71 7.46 28.64
CA LYS A 25 -25.78 7.60 29.77
C LYS A 25 -24.78 6.44 29.83
N ALA A 26 -25.22 5.20 29.61
CA ALA A 26 -24.35 4.03 29.58
C ALA A 26 -23.34 4.11 28.43
N LEU A 27 -23.79 4.49 27.22
CA LEU A 27 -22.92 4.71 26.07
C LEU A 27 -21.86 5.77 26.37
N TYR A 28 -22.25 6.92 26.94
CA TYR A 28 -21.30 7.96 27.33
C TYR A 28 -20.34 7.50 28.42
N ALA A 29 -20.80 6.75 29.43
CA ALA A 29 -19.94 6.21 30.49
C ALA A 29 -18.90 5.24 29.91
N GLU A 30 -19.31 4.37 29.00
CA GLU A 30 -18.46 3.39 28.31
C GLU A 30 -17.45 4.05 27.37
N ILE A 31 -17.87 5.05 26.60
CA ILE A 31 -17.00 5.77 25.67
C ILE A 31 -16.03 6.69 26.40
N ARG A 32 -16.44 7.30 27.52
CA ARG A 32 -15.60 8.25 28.28
C ARG A 32 -14.26 7.66 28.71
N ASN A 33 -14.19 6.34 28.93
CA ASN A 33 -12.98 5.65 29.34
C ASN A 33 -12.21 5.00 28.18
N LYS A 34 -12.56 5.31 26.92
CA LYS A 34 -11.96 4.73 25.72
C LYS A 34 -11.36 5.84 24.84
N LEU A 35 -10.17 5.58 24.29
CA LEU A 35 -9.62 6.40 23.21
C LEU A 35 -10.29 5.99 21.90
N LEU A 36 -11.00 6.92 21.26
CA LEU A 36 -11.65 6.69 19.97
C LEU A 36 -10.92 7.44 18.85
N VAL A 37 -10.74 6.77 17.71
CA VAL A 37 -10.28 7.41 16.47
C VAL A 37 -11.45 7.53 15.52
N VAL A 38 -11.85 8.76 15.21
CA VAL A 38 -12.90 9.04 14.23
C VAL A 38 -12.26 9.16 12.84
N VAL A 39 -12.59 8.22 11.96
CA VAL A 39 -12.14 8.24 10.56
C VAL A 39 -13.11 9.11 9.75
N PRO A 40 -12.65 10.22 9.12
CA PRO A 40 -13.52 11.05 8.32
C PRO A 40 -13.98 10.32 7.05
N PRO A 41 -15.16 10.65 6.50
CA PRO A 41 -15.78 9.89 5.40
C PRO A 41 -14.86 9.69 4.18
N HIS A 42 -14.07 10.70 3.80
CA HIS A 42 -13.18 10.63 2.63
C HIS A 42 -12.00 9.66 2.79
N ARG A 43 -11.63 9.34 4.04
CA ARG A 43 -10.55 8.39 4.36
C ARG A 43 -11.03 6.97 4.65
N ARG A 44 -12.34 6.78 4.88
CA ARG A 44 -12.94 5.48 5.21
C ARG A 44 -12.56 4.36 4.22
N LYS A 45 -12.47 4.69 2.92
CA LYS A 45 -12.11 3.75 1.85
C LYS A 45 -10.73 3.10 2.02
N PHE A 46 -9.82 3.74 2.77
CA PHE A 46 -8.48 3.22 3.00
C PHE A 46 -8.42 2.23 4.18
N TYR A 47 -9.41 2.18 5.06
CA TYR A 47 -9.35 1.30 6.25
C TYR A 47 -9.46 -0.19 5.88
N ASN A 48 -10.37 -0.52 4.96
CA ASN A 48 -10.48 -1.83 4.33
C ASN A 48 -10.02 -1.73 2.87
N ALA A 49 -8.78 -1.26 2.67
CA ALA A 49 -8.22 -0.93 1.35
C ALA A 49 -8.18 -2.07 0.33
N ARG A 50 -8.73 -3.26 0.60
CA ARG A 50 -8.76 -4.40 -0.34
C ARG A 50 -9.36 -4.02 -1.69
N GLU A 51 -10.52 -3.38 -1.70
CA GLU A 51 -11.17 -2.93 -2.94
C GLU A 51 -10.39 -1.80 -3.61
N PHE A 52 -9.80 -0.91 -2.81
CA PHE A 52 -9.02 0.21 -3.33
C PHE A 52 -7.69 -0.22 -3.96
N ILE A 53 -7.03 -1.23 -3.37
CA ILE A 53 -5.74 -1.76 -3.82
C ILE A 53 -5.98 -2.65 -5.05
N GLY A 54 -6.93 -3.57 -4.99
CA GLY A 54 -7.26 -4.45 -6.12
C GLY A 54 -6.88 -5.92 -5.88
N THR A 55 -7.71 -6.82 -6.40
CA THR A 55 -7.56 -8.28 -6.24
C THR A 55 -6.45 -8.87 -7.11
N SER A 56 -6.15 -8.26 -8.26
CA SER A 56 -5.01 -8.64 -9.11
C SER A 56 -3.69 -8.48 -8.36
N ILE A 57 -3.52 -7.36 -7.64
CA ILE A 57 -2.35 -7.11 -6.79
C ILE A 57 -2.30 -8.13 -5.65
N GLN A 58 -3.44 -8.42 -5.01
CA GLN A 58 -3.49 -9.44 -3.95
C GLN A 58 -3.02 -10.81 -4.43
N ALA A 59 -3.41 -11.21 -5.64
CA ALA A 59 -3.07 -12.51 -6.21
C ALA A 59 -1.61 -12.57 -6.71
N ALA A 60 -1.13 -11.50 -7.35
CA ALA A 60 0.21 -11.47 -7.92
C ALA A 60 1.31 -11.08 -6.92
N PHE A 61 0.98 -10.28 -5.89
CA PHE A 61 1.93 -9.74 -4.93
C PHE A 61 1.38 -9.76 -3.49
N PRO A 62 1.07 -10.93 -2.91
CA PRO A 62 0.47 -11.01 -1.57
C PRO A 62 1.29 -10.31 -0.48
N SER A 63 2.63 -10.35 -0.55
CA SER A 63 3.51 -9.66 0.41
C SER A 63 3.41 -8.14 0.28
N SER A 64 3.44 -7.61 -0.95
CA SER A 64 3.28 -6.18 -1.20
C SER A 64 1.87 -5.69 -0.87
N PHE A 65 0.85 -6.51 -1.15
CA PHE A 65 -0.53 -6.24 -0.79
C PHE A 65 -0.71 -6.14 0.72
N ALA A 66 -0.06 -6.99 1.51
CA ALA A 66 -0.10 -6.92 2.97
C ALA A 66 0.44 -5.59 3.49
N GLU A 67 1.57 -5.11 2.94
CA GLU A 67 2.15 -3.80 3.26
C GLU A 67 1.20 -2.66 2.84
N LEU A 68 0.66 -2.67 1.61
CA LEU A 68 -0.31 -1.66 1.16
C LEU A 68 -1.57 -1.65 2.02
N ARG A 69 -2.06 -2.81 2.48
CA ARG A 69 -3.21 -2.88 3.37
C ARG A 69 -2.93 -2.19 4.71
N LEU A 70 -1.75 -2.40 5.29
CA LEU A 70 -1.32 -1.70 6.51
C LEU A 70 -1.17 -0.20 6.25
N GLY A 71 -0.59 0.19 5.12
CA GLY A 71 -0.48 1.60 4.70
C GLY A 71 -1.85 2.29 4.60
N GLY A 72 -2.83 1.63 3.98
CA GLY A 72 -4.20 2.12 3.89
C GLY A 72 -4.85 2.29 5.27
N GLN A 73 -4.63 1.36 6.19
CA GLN A 73 -5.12 1.48 7.57
C GLN A 73 -4.50 2.69 8.27
N CYS A 74 -3.18 2.87 8.18
CA CYS A 74 -2.48 4.04 8.71
C CYS A 74 -3.03 5.34 8.12
N LEU A 75 -3.26 5.39 6.81
CA LEU A 75 -3.85 6.54 6.13
C LEU A 75 -5.24 6.86 6.67
N ALA A 76 -6.09 5.83 6.83
CA ALA A 76 -7.44 5.98 7.33
C ALA A 76 -7.48 6.64 8.73
N ILE A 77 -6.56 6.25 9.61
CA ILE A 77 -6.50 6.75 11.00
C ILE A 77 -5.62 8.00 11.18
N GLY A 78 -4.99 8.52 10.13
CA GLY A 78 -4.20 9.76 10.18
C GLY A 78 -2.73 9.60 10.52
N GLN A 79 -2.20 8.39 10.38
CA GLN A 79 -0.79 8.09 10.55
C GLN A 79 -0.09 8.18 9.18
N PHE A 80 0.02 9.39 8.64
CA PHE A 80 0.44 9.65 7.26
C PHE A 80 1.88 9.21 6.96
N THR A 81 2.82 9.46 7.87
CA THR A 81 4.21 8.98 7.73
C THR A 81 4.30 7.46 7.78
N ALA A 82 3.48 6.79 8.61
CA ALA A 82 3.43 5.33 8.67
C ALA A 82 2.82 4.73 7.40
N CYS A 83 1.80 5.38 6.82
CA CYS A 83 1.29 5.03 5.49
C CYS A 83 2.41 5.07 4.45
N ALA A 84 3.16 6.18 4.41
CA ALA A 84 4.28 6.35 3.49
C ALA A 84 5.36 5.27 3.67
N PHE A 85 5.68 4.93 4.92
CA PHE A 85 6.62 3.86 5.23
C PHE A 85 6.16 2.48 4.70
N HIS A 86 4.92 2.09 4.96
CA HIS A 86 4.35 0.84 4.45
C HIS A 86 4.28 0.82 2.91
N SER A 87 3.90 1.94 2.29
CA SER A 87 3.92 2.09 0.83
C SER A 87 5.31 1.83 0.23
N LEU A 88 6.36 2.37 0.85
CA LEU A 88 7.73 2.16 0.37
C LEU A 88 8.21 0.73 0.63
N ARG A 89 7.83 0.11 1.75
CA ARG A 89 8.12 -1.32 1.99
C ARG A 89 7.51 -2.23 0.93
N ALA A 90 6.27 -1.93 0.53
CA ALA A 90 5.64 -2.61 -0.60
C ALA A 90 6.51 -2.42 -1.86
N VAL A 91 6.82 -1.18 -2.24
CA VAL A 91 7.63 -0.88 -3.44
C VAL A 91 8.98 -1.63 -3.45
N GLU A 92 9.65 -1.77 -2.31
CA GLU A 92 10.92 -2.51 -2.22
C GLU A 92 10.76 -3.99 -2.61
N ILE A 93 9.66 -4.63 -2.22
CA ILE A 93 9.33 -6.01 -2.66
C ILE A 93 9.17 -6.02 -4.18
N GLY A 94 8.42 -5.07 -4.75
CA GLY A 94 8.26 -4.94 -6.20
C GLY A 94 9.59 -4.73 -6.94
N LEU A 95 10.50 -3.90 -6.41
CA LEU A 95 11.84 -3.71 -6.97
C LEU A 95 12.63 -5.02 -7.00
N ARG A 96 12.62 -5.80 -5.91
CA ARG A 96 13.31 -7.10 -5.88
C ARG A 96 12.71 -8.08 -6.88
N THR A 97 11.39 -8.16 -6.97
CA THR A 97 10.70 -9.02 -7.96
C THR A 97 11.06 -8.62 -9.39
N MET A 98 11.07 -7.32 -9.70
CA MET A 98 11.51 -6.83 -11.02
C MET A 98 12.97 -7.18 -11.30
N ALA A 99 13.87 -6.98 -10.34
CA ALA A 99 15.29 -7.29 -10.49
C ALA A 99 15.51 -8.79 -10.75
N ALA A 100 14.81 -9.66 -10.02
CA ALA A 100 14.84 -11.10 -10.24
C ALA A 100 14.33 -11.47 -11.63
N LYS A 101 13.15 -10.94 -12.03
CA LYS A 101 12.53 -11.20 -13.34
C LYS A 101 13.41 -10.78 -14.52
N LEU A 102 14.17 -9.69 -14.37
CA LEU A 102 15.09 -9.16 -15.37
C LEU A 102 16.49 -9.82 -15.34
N GLY A 103 16.72 -10.76 -14.41
CA GLY A 103 18.01 -11.43 -14.26
C GLY A 103 19.13 -10.46 -13.89
N VAL A 104 18.84 -9.48 -13.02
CA VAL A 104 19.87 -8.61 -12.43
C VAL A 104 20.81 -9.48 -11.59
N TYR A 105 22.09 -9.47 -11.94
CA TYR A 105 23.13 -10.21 -11.21
C TYR A 105 23.87 -9.27 -10.28
N LEU A 106 23.99 -9.67 -9.02
CA LEU A 106 24.79 -9.00 -7.99
C LEU A 106 25.72 -10.03 -7.34
N PRO A 107 26.87 -9.62 -6.77
CA PRO A 107 27.77 -10.52 -6.07
C PRO A 107 27.23 -11.04 -4.71
N PHE A 108 26.00 -10.66 -4.35
CA PHE A 108 25.28 -11.05 -3.14
C PHE A 108 23.77 -11.17 -3.44
N PRO A 109 22.97 -11.81 -2.57
CA PRO A 109 21.53 -11.99 -2.78
C PRO A 109 20.77 -10.66 -2.97
N LEU A 110 19.80 -10.62 -3.90
CA LEU A 110 18.99 -9.41 -4.18
C LEU A 110 18.29 -8.84 -2.93
N VAL A 111 17.93 -9.69 -1.97
CA VAL A 111 17.31 -9.29 -0.70
C VAL A 111 18.22 -8.41 0.18
N GLN A 112 19.54 -8.47 -0.04
CA GLN A 112 20.53 -7.66 0.68
C GLN A 112 20.90 -6.37 -0.08
N ALA A 113 20.39 -6.17 -1.30
CA ALA A 113 20.68 -4.99 -2.09
C ALA A 113 19.92 -3.76 -1.57
N ASP A 114 20.58 -2.60 -1.62
CA ASP A 114 19.90 -1.33 -1.43
C ASP A 114 19.08 -0.93 -2.67
N TRP A 115 18.24 0.09 -2.50
CA TRP A 115 17.36 0.58 -3.56
C TRP A 115 18.13 1.12 -4.77
N GLU A 116 19.25 1.82 -4.56
CA GLU A 116 20.05 2.37 -5.65
C GLU A 116 20.57 1.25 -6.54
N THR A 117 21.12 0.20 -5.93
CA THR A 117 21.68 -0.96 -6.59
C THR A 117 20.62 -1.71 -7.39
N LEU A 118 19.44 -1.94 -6.79
CA LEU A 118 18.30 -2.57 -7.48
C LEU A 118 17.83 -1.73 -8.66
N ILE A 119 17.59 -0.43 -8.45
CA ILE A 119 17.11 0.49 -9.48
C ILE A 119 18.09 0.55 -10.65
N ARG A 120 19.40 0.75 -10.39
CA ARG A 120 20.41 0.80 -11.45
C ARG A 120 20.51 -0.51 -12.22
N GLY A 121 20.40 -1.65 -11.54
CA GLY A 121 20.38 -2.97 -12.17
C GLY A 121 19.19 -3.14 -13.10
N ILE A 122 17.99 -2.78 -12.63
CA ILE A 122 16.75 -2.84 -13.43
C ILE A 122 16.86 -1.91 -14.64
N GLU A 123 17.18 -0.62 -14.43
CA GLU A 123 17.30 0.36 -15.51
C GLU A 123 18.34 -0.05 -16.56
N SER A 124 19.47 -0.65 -16.13
CA SER A 124 20.48 -1.19 -17.04
C SER A 124 19.94 -2.32 -17.91
N LYS A 125 19.18 -3.27 -17.33
CA LYS A 125 18.54 -4.36 -18.09
C LYS A 125 17.50 -3.82 -19.07
N VAL A 126 16.68 -2.87 -18.66
CA VAL A 126 15.68 -2.24 -19.54
C VAL A 126 16.34 -1.44 -20.67
N GLN A 127 17.45 -0.76 -20.38
CA GLN A 127 18.22 -0.04 -21.40
C GLN A 127 18.81 -1.01 -22.43
N ALA A 128 19.38 -2.15 -22.01
CA ALA A 128 19.93 -3.16 -22.90
C ALA A 128 18.86 -3.80 -23.82
N MET A 129 17.58 -3.80 -23.41
CA MET A 129 16.49 -4.26 -24.29
C MET A 129 16.36 -3.42 -25.57
N LYS A 130 16.83 -2.16 -25.57
CA LYS A 130 16.79 -1.31 -26.76
C LYS A 130 17.68 -1.81 -27.90
N ASP A 131 18.66 -2.65 -27.60
CA ASP A 131 19.58 -3.23 -28.58
C ASP A 131 19.06 -4.56 -29.17
N LEU A 132 17.95 -5.10 -28.64
CA LEU A 132 17.31 -6.29 -29.19
C LEU A 132 16.80 -6.05 -30.62
N LYS A 133 16.66 -7.14 -31.40
CA LYS A 133 16.09 -7.08 -32.74
C LYS A 133 14.70 -6.43 -32.71
N LYS A 134 14.45 -5.50 -33.64
CA LYS A 134 13.13 -4.85 -33.76
C LYS A 134 12.03 -5.88 -33.99
N GLY A 135 10.91 -5.69 -33.31
CA GLY A 135 9.74 -6.56 -33.37
C GLY A 135 8.72 -6.19 -32.30
N GLU A 136 7.49 -6.61 -32.49
CA GLU A 136 6.35 -6.30 -31.60
C GLU A 136 6.61 -6.72 -30.15
N GLU A 137 7.17 -7.92 -29.94
CA GLU A 137 7.51 -8.43 -28.61
C GLU A 137 8.50 -7.51 -27.86
N LYS A 138 9.52 -7.01 -28.57
CA LYS A 138 10.49 -6.06 -28.00
C LYS A 138 9.78 -4.76 -27.61
N ASP A 139 8.93 -4.23 -28.50
CA ASP A 139 8.25 -2.95 -28.28
C ASP A 139 7.30 -3.05 -27.08
N GLU A 140 6.57 -4.17 -26.95
CA GLU A 140 5.74 -4.47 -25.78
C GLU A 140 6.54 -4.56 -24.48
N MET A 141 7.64 -5.31 -24.46
CA MET A 141 8.49 -5.45 -23.28
C MET A 141 9.07 -4.10 -22.88
N LEU A 142 9.60 -3.34 -23.85
CA LEU A 142 10.21 -2.06 -23.59
C LEU A 142 9.17 -1.05 -23.07
N ASN A 143 7.97 -1.02 -23.64
CA ASN A 143 6.88 -0.19 -23.16
C ASN A 143 6.49 -0.55 -21.71
N PHE A 144 6.27 -1.83 -21.44
CA PHE A 144 5.91 -2.31 -20.10
C PHE A 144 6.97 -1.92 -19.05
N TYR A 145 8.23 -2.28 -19.28
CA TYR A 145 9.28 -2.03 -18.29
C TYR A 145 9.63 -0.54 -18.16
N SER A 146 9.55 0.24 -19.24
CA SER A 146 9.76 1.69 -19.16
C SER A 146 8.69 2.36 -18.29
N ASN A 147 7.42 1.97 -18.46
CA ASN A 147 6.32 2.46 -17.64
C ASN A 147 6.48 2.01 -16.18
N ALA A 148 6.90 0.77 -15.93
CA ALA A 148 7.16 0.27 -14.58
C ALA A 148 8.32 1.00 -13.87
N CYS A 149 9.34 1.46 -14.60
CA CYS A 149 10.49 2.18 -14.03
C CYS A 149 10.22 3.68 -13.80
N MET A 150 9.25 4.26 -14.50
CA MET A 150 8.93 5.70 -14.42
C MET A 150 8.82 6.26 -12.98
N PRO A 151 8.17 5.60 -12.01
CA PRO A 151 8.02 6.15 -10.66
C PRO A 151 9.25 5.98 -9.76
N PHE A 152 10.34 5.32 -10.20
CA PHE A 152 11.47 4.98 -9.31
C PHE A 152 12.12 6.18 -8.64
N ARG A 153 12.34 7.28 -9.38
CA ARG A 153 12.91 8.52 -8.82
C ARG A 153 11.97 9.15 -7.78
N TYR A 154 10.66 9.11 -8.03
CA TYR A 154 9.66 9.60 -7.08
C TYR A 154 9.68 8.77 -5.78
N PHE A 155 9.79 7.45 -5.88
CA PHE A 155 9.87 6.61 -4.68
C PHE A 155 11.20 6.79 -3.94
N LYS A 156 12.33 6.83 -4.65
CA LYS A 156 13.67 6.90 -4.05
C LYS A 156 13.98 8.30 -3.49
N ASP A 157 14.10 9.29 -4.36
CA ASP A 157 14.55 10.65 -4.01
C ASP A 157 13.38 11.50 -3.51
N GLY A 158 12.22 11.30 -4.13
CA GLY A 158 10.97 11.97 -3.81
C GLY A 158 10.31 11.53 -2.50
N SER A 159 10.69 10.38 -1.95
CA SER A 159 9.98 9.85 -0.77
C SER A 159 10.93 9.20 0.22
N ARG A 160 11.49 8.04 -0.12
CA ARG A 160 12.29 7.20 0.77
C ARG A 160 13.43 8.00 1.41
N LEU A 161 14.24 8.68 0.62
CA LEU A 161 15.38 9.45 1.13
C LEU A 161 14.94 10.48 2.17
N ARG A 162 13.82 11.17 1.95
CA ARG A 162 13.31 12.21 2.87
C ARG A 162 12.74 11.63 4.16
N ILE A 163 11.96 10.55 4.06
CA ILE A 163 11.34 9.86 5.21
C ILE A 163 12.42 9.25 6.10
N PHE A 164 13.35 8.48 5.52
CA PHE A 164 14.33 7.71 6.29
C PHE A 164 15.46 8.58 6.88
N HIS A 165 15.71 9.77 6.32
CA HIS A 165 16.56 10.77 6.97
C HIS A 165 15.82 11.66 7.97
N ALA A 166 14.55 11.35 8.28
CA ALA A 166 13.70 12.12 9.20
C ALA A 166 13.63 13.61 8.89
N ARG A 167 13.78 13.98 7.61
CA ARG A 167 13.82 15.39 7.17
C ARG A 167 12.43 15.99 7.09
N GLU A 168 11.40 15.17 6.87
CA GLU A 168 10.02 15.60 6.69
C GLU A 168 9.02 14.59 7.26
N LEU A 169 7.96 15.10 7.89
CA LEU A 169 6.74 14.32 8.12
C LEU A 169 5.84 14.43 6.89
N TYR A 170 5.11 13.36 6.59
CA TYR A 170 4.11 13.36 5.54
C TYR A 170 2.81 13.97 6.06
N ASP A 171 2.22 14.86 5.27
CA ASP A 171 0.84 15.29 5.44
C ASP A 171 -0.12 14.36 4.69
N GLU A 172 -1.41 14.60 4.85
CA GLU A 172 -2.45 13.80 4.21
C GLU A 172 -2.33 13.77 2.68
N PRO A 173 -2.21 14.90 1.95
CA PRO A 173 -2.10 14.87 0.49
C PRO A 173 -0.89 14.08 0.00
N ARG A 174 0.28 14.24 0.62
CA ARG A 174 1.49 13.50 0.23
C ARG A 174 1.36 12.02 0.52
N ALA A 175 0.74 11.63 1.63
CA ALA A 175 0.52 10.21 1.95
C ALA A 175 -0.48 9.57 0.99
N ILE A 176 -1.59 10.25 0.65
CA ILE A 176 -2.55 9.78 -0.37
C ILE A 176 -1.84 9.60 -1.71
N SER A 177 -1.06 10.59 -2.13
CA SER A 177 -0.35 10.56 -3.41
C SER A 177 0.65 9.39 -3.46
N LEU A 178 1.50 9.22 -2.45
CA LEU A 178 2.47 8.12 -2.44
C LEU A 178 1.78 6.75 -2.38
N PHE A 179 0.69 6.63 -1.61
CA PHE A 179 -0.09 5.41 -1.53
C PHE A 179 -0.70 5.03 -2.89
N GLN A 180 -1.27 6.00 -3.59
CA GLN A 180 -1.82 5.83 -4.95
C GLN A 180 -0.75 5.42 -5.95
N HIS A 181 0.37 6.14 -6.02
CA HIS A 181 1.47 5.78 -6.93
C HIS A 181 2.03 4.39 -6.64
N SER A 182 2.11 3.99 -5.36
CA SER A 182 2.55 2.65 -4.99
C SER A 182 1.56 1.59 -5.46
N ARG A 183 0.25 1.83 -5.30
CA ARG A 183 -0.78 0.94 -5.87
C ARG A 183 -0.68 0.86 -7.39
N ASP A 184 -0.60 1.99 -8.09
CA ASP A 184 -0.60 2.04 -9.57
C ASP A 184 0.64 1.35 -10.15
N PHE A 185 1.77 1.44 -9.44
CA PHE A 185 2.96 0.66 -9.73
C PHE A 185 2.67 -0.84 -9.69
N PHE A 186 2.03 -1.34 -8.63
CA PHE A 186 1.67 -2.76 -8.52
C PHE A 186 0.55 -3.18 -9.47
N GLU A 187 -0.39 -2.30 -9.79
CA GLU A 187 -1.41 -2.53 -10.81
C GLU A 187 -0.72 -2.79 -12.16
N THR A 188 0.25 -1.96 -12.52
CA THR A 188 1.09 -2.16 -13.71
C THR A 188 1.84 -3.49 -13.63
N LEU A 189 2.60 -3.75 -12.56
CA LEU A 189 3.39 -4.97 -12.43
C LEU A 189 2.54 -6.24 -12.54
N SER A 190 1.36 -6.25 -11.91
CA SER A 190 0.46 -7.41 -11.88
C SER A 190 -0.02 -7.88 -13.25
N THR A 191 0.13 -7.06 -14.30
CA THR A 191 -0.24 -7.42 -15.68
C THR A 191 0.73 -8.42 -16.33
N LYS A 192 2.01 -8.44 -15.93
CA LYS A 192 3.04 -9.29 -16.56
C LYS A 192 3.96 -10.02 -15.57
N MET A 193 3.82 -9.81 -14.27
CA MET A 193 4.65 -10.48 -13.25
C MET A 193 3.93 -10.70 -11.92
N LYS A 194 4.45 -11.63 -11.14
CA LYS A 194 4.04 -11.98 -9.77
C LYS A 194 5.28 -12.18 -8.91
N GLU A 195 5.15 -12.04 -7.59
CA GLU A 195 6.22 -12.44 -6.66
C GLU A 195 6.44 -13.96 -6.74
N ASP A 196 7.70 -14.37 -6.58
CA ASP A 196 8.04 -15.79 -6.50
C ASP A 196 7.47 -16.37 -5.20
N ASP A 197 7.03 -17.63 -5.23
CA ASP A 197 6.58 -18.32 -4.02
C ASP A 197 7.77 -18.36 -3.03
N ALA A 198 7.56 -17.76 -1.86
CA ALA A 198 8.58 -17.62 -0.81
C ALA A 198 9.02 -18.97 -0.23
#